data_AF-A0A1B7VNQ7-F1
#
_entry.id   AF-A0A1B7VNQ7-F1
#
_cell.length_a   1.000
_cell.length_b   1.000
_cell.length_c   1.000
_cell.angle_alpha   90.00
_cell.angle_beta   90.00
_cell.angle_gamma   90.00
#
_symmetry.space_group_name_H-M   'P 1'
#
loop_
_entity.id
_entity.type
_entity.pdbx_description
1 polymer ?
#
loop_
_entity_poly.entity_id
_entity_poly.type
_entity_poly.pdbx_seq_one_letter_code
_entity_poly.pdbx_strand_id
1 'polypeptide(L)'
;MRYPLINRVRGAFLGAFLGESLSNPKSSTLGRIAVLGTESLISLGKLDVDDWLKRQQQTGIKLETNIDSWGQIILATLPVVIFFHENPVKMAENILKLQQIFNWQHESVIKDASLIIGYAIAQSLNEKLNPRTLISEIVSFLDQTSNPSSSIPQQLIKVNDLLQTVTGLETAQRELTSPEKLISNISLAFYCFLSTLEDFPLTVLRANQNHEFANQNVTGAIAGILSGTYNSIVSIPVNWQISPSVTNSPVWGLENFAQMLKLTDTMMAVWSGVYNCGDNFGECVETGYTVFAAPHIIRRR
;
A
#
# COMPACT_ATOMS: atom_id res chain seq x y z
N MET A 1 14.09 -4.66 -16.04
CA MET A 1 13.15 -3.62 -15.59
C MET A 1 11.96 -3.51 -16.52
N ARG A 2 10.80 -4.04 -16.13
CA ARG A 2 9.57 -4.03 -16.98
C ARG A 2 8.91 -2.65 -17.01
N TYR A 3 8.95 -1.95 -15.87
CA TYR A 3 8.45 -0.59 -15.71
C TYR A 3 9.37 0.20 -14.77
N PRO A 4 9.56 1.52 -14.99
CA PRO A 4 10.28 2.37 -14.04
C PRO A 4 9.71 2.26 -12.62
N LEU A 5 10.58 2.31 -11.61
CA LEU A 5 10.19 2.20 -10.20
C LEU A 5 9.10 3.23 -9.86
N ILE A 6 9.28 4.48 -10.29
CA ILE A 6 8.31 5.55 -10.04
C ILE A 6 6.91 5.23 -10.60
N ASN A 7 6.81 4.55 -11.75
CA ASN A 7 5.52 4.18 -12.33
C ASN A 7 4.83 3.07 -11.52
N ARG A 8 5.60 2.16 -10.92
CA ARG A 8 5.09 1.14 -9.99
C ARG A 8 4.60 1.78 -8.69
N VAL A 9 5.36 2.73 -8.15
CA VAL A 9 4.99 3.48 -6.94
C VAL A 9 3.71 4.29 -7.15
N ARG A 10 3.64 5.06 -8.25
CA ARG A 10 2.42 5.78 -8.64
C ARG A 10 1.24 4.82 -8.84
N GLY A 11 1.50 3.65 -9.44
CA GLY A 11 0.53 2.58 -9.60
C GLY A 11 0.01 2.05 -8.27
N ALA A 12 0.86 1.91 -7.25
CA ALA A 12 0.47 1.48 -5.91
C ALA A 12 -0.55 2.44 -5.27
N PHE A 13 -0.23 3.75 -5.26
CA PHE A 13 -1.13 4.76 -4.69
C PHE A 13 -2.43 4.92 -5.49
N LEU A 14 -2.34 4.97 -6.83
CA LEU A 14 -3.54 5.11 -7.66
C LEU A 14 -4.40 3.86 -7.60
N GLY A 15 -3.77 2.69 -7.57
CA GLY A 15 -4.44 1.41 -7.38
C GLY A 15 -5.18 1.34 -6.06
N ALA A 16 -4.56 1.76 -4.96
CA ALA A 16 -5.20 1.84 -3.65
C ALA A 16 -6.47 2.70 -3.70
N PHE A 17 -6.35 3.90 -4.26
CA PHE A 17 -7.43 4.87 -4.34
C PHE A 17 -8.57 4.39 -5.24
N LEU A 18 -8.26 3.83 -6.41
CA LEU A 18 -9.27 3.29 -7.33
C LEU A 18 -9.96 2.06 -6.73
N GLY A 19 -9.21 1.18 -6.08
CA GLY A 19 -9.74 0.02 -5.37
C GLY A 19 -10.76 0.41 -4.31
N GLU A 20 -10.42 1.40 -3.48
CA GLU A 20 -11.31 1.99 -2.49
C GLU A 20 -12.54 2.65 -3.14
N SER A 21 -12.33 3.61 -4.04
CA SER A 21 -13.38 4.47 -4.61
C SER A 21 -14.38 3.73 -5.50
N LEU A 22 -13.95 2.67 -6.20
CA LEU A 22 -14.87 1.86 -7.01
C LEU A 22 -15.83 1.01 -6.16
N SER A 23 -15.43 0.65 -4.94
CA SER A 23 -16.30 -0.07 -4.00
C SER A 23 -17.23 0.86 -3.21
N ASN A 24 -16.75 2.06 -2.86
CA ASN A 24 -17.50 3.06 -2.13
C ASN A 24 -17.25 4.46 -2.70
N PRO A 25 -18.00 4.85 -3.74
CA PRO A 25 -17.82 6.13 -4.44
C PRO A 25 -18.07 7.36 -3.55
N LYS A 26 -18.72 7.17 -2.39
CA LYS A 26 -19.16 8.26 -1.51
C LYS A 26 -18.13 8.62 -0.42
N SER A 27 -17.11 7.78 -0.20
CA SER A 27 -16.13 7.99 0.88
C SER A 27 -14.81 7.29 0.58
N SER A 28 -13.82 8.07 0.13
CA SER A 28 -12.43 7.64 -0.02
C SER A 28 -11.56 8.27 1.08
N THR A 29 -11.59 7.69 2.28
CA THR A 29 -10.93 8.23 3.48
C THR A 29 -9.79 7.36 3.99
N LEU A 30 -9.61 6.13 3.46
CA LEU A 30 -8.66 5.16 3.98
C LEU A 30 -7.22 5.69 3.95
N GLY A 31 -6.81 6.38 2.88
CA GLY A 31 -5.43 6.84 2.72
C GLY A 31 -5.14 8.25 3.27
N ARG A 32 -6.06 8.91 3.98
CA ARG A 32 -5.79 10.24 4.59
C ARG A 32 -4.53 10.23 5.44
N ILE A 33 -4.34 9.14 6.17
CA ILE A 33 -3.21 8.95 7.05
C ILE A 33 -1.92 8.58 6.31
N ALA A 34 -2.05 7.97 5.12
CA ALA A 34 -0.92 7.71 4.23
C ALA A 34 -0.32 9.00 3.65
N VAL A 35 -1.17 10.02 3.41
CA VAL A 35 -0.72 11.37 2.99
C VAL A 35 0.20 11.97 4.08
N LEU A 36 -0.23 11.96 5.35
CA LEU A 36 0.59 12.43 6.46
C LEU A 36 1.91 11.66 6.61
N GLY A 37 1.85 10.33 6.46
CA GLY A 37 3.05 9.49 6.45
C GLY A 37 4.03 9.88 5.34
N THR A 38 3.50 10.16 4.16
CA THR A 38 4.29 10.60 3.00
C THR A 38 4.95 11.95 3.26
N GLU A 39 4.21 12.94 3.78
CA GLU A 39 4.76 14.26 4.12
C GLU A 39 5.85 14.21 5.18
N SER A 40 5.67 13.38 6.22
CA SER A 40 6.70 13.19 7.26
C SER A 40 7.98 12.59 6.69
N LEU A 41 7.87 11.54 5.87
CA LEU A 41 9.00 10.92 5.19
C LEU A 41 9.72 11.89 4.24
N ILE A 42 8.97 12.70 3.49
CA ILE A 42 9.55 13.75 2.63
C ILE A 42 10.33 14.76 3.48
N SER A 43 9.70 15.24 4.56
CA SER A 43 10.28 16.28 5.42
C SER A 43 11.56 15.81 6.12
N LEU A 44 11.63 14.55 6.53
CA LEU A 44 12.70 14.06 7.41
C LEU A 44 13.66 13.09 6.74
N GLY A 45 13.30 12.52 5.60
CA GLY A 45 14.08 11.48 4.90
C GLY A 45 14.22 10.17 5.70
N LYS A 46 13.41 9.99 6.75
CA LYS A 46 13.40 8.82 7.64
C LYS A 46 12.03 8.72 8.32
N LEU A 47 11.69 7.53 8.82
CA LEU A 47 10.54 7.38 9.70
C LEU A 47 10.84 8.05 11.04
N ASP A 48 10.03 9.04 11.39
CA ASP A 48 9.98 9.65 12.70
C ASP A 48 8.54 9.59 13.22
N VAL A 49 8.36 8.75 14.23
CA VAL A 49 7.05 8.45 14.81
C VAL A 49 6.45 9.67 15.52
N ASP A 50 7.29 10.47 16.17
CA ASP A 50 6.84 11.62 16.95
C ASP A 50 6.38 12.76 16.03
N ASP A 51 7.11 13.00 14.93
CA ASP A 51 6.69 13.94 13.89
C ASP A 51 5.36 13.52 13.25
N TRP A 52 5.21 12.23 12.96
CA TRP A 52 3.99 11.69 12.39
C TRP A 52 2.78 11.89 13.33
N LEU A 53 2.93 11.56 14.61
CA LEU A 53 1.89 11.76 15.62
C LEU A 53 1.52 13.23 15.78
N LYS A 54 2.53 14.12 15.78
CA LYS A 54 2.32 15.56 15.85
C LYS A 54 1.49 16.06 14.67
N ARG A 55 1.78 15.61 13.45
CA ARG A 55 1.00 15.94 12.23
C ARG A 55 -0.42 15.41 12.30
N GLN A 56 -0.60 14.20 12.80
CA GLN A 56 -1.94 13.62 13.01
C GLN A 56 -2.76 14.49 13.98
N GLN A 57 -2.18 14.88 15.12
CA GLN A 57 -2.84 15.73 16.11
C GLN A 57 -3.21 17.11 15.53
N GLN A 58 -2.31 17.72 14.76
CA GLN A 58 -2.53 19.03 14.14
C GLN A 58 -3.66 19.04 13.09
N THR A 59 -3.78 17.95 12.32
CA THR A 59 -4.83 17.82 11.29
C THR A 59 -6.18 17.35 11.85
N GLY A 60 -6.22 16.94 13.12
CA GLY A 60 -7.42 16.43 13.76
C GLY A 60 -7.92 15.09 13.18
N ILE A 61 -7.08 14.37 12.44
CA ILE A 61 -7.41 13.05 11.90
C ILE A 61 -7.48 12.07 13.06
N LYS A 62 -8.71 11.74 13.48
CA LYS A 62 -8.95 10.66 14.44
C LYS A 62 -8.87 9.34 13.68
N LEU A 63 -7.84 8.55 13.98
CA LEU A 63 -7.88 7.12 13.67
C LEU A 63 -8.97 6.54 14.56
N GLU A 64 -10.05 6.08 13.92
CA GLU A 64 -11.02 5.28 14.64
C GLU A 64 -10.28 4.04 15.14
N THR A 65 -10.34 3.73 16.42
CA THR A 65 -9.73 2.50 16.98
C THR A 65 -10.74 1.36 17.01
N ASN A 66 -11.85 1.50 16.26
CA ASN A 66 -12.88 0.47 16.14
C ASN A 66 -12.41 -0.66 15.21
N ILE A 67 -13.09 -1.80 15.32
CA ILE A 67 -12.82 -3.02 14.53
C ILE A 67 -12.89 -2.80 13.01
N ASP A 68 -13.50 -1.73 12.52
CA ASP A 68 -13.63 -1.48 11.08
C ASP A 68 -12.53 -0.55 10.50
N SER A 69 -11.61 -0.07 11.35
CA SER A 69 -10.56 0.90 10.97
C SER A 69 -9.31 0.31 10.30
N TRP A 70 -9.20 -1.03 10.20
CA TRP A 70 -7.98 -1.72 9.73
C TRP A 70 -7.51 -1.29 8.34
N GLY A 71 -8.42 -0.84 7.47
CA GLY A 71 -8.04 -0.30 6.17
C GLY A 71 -7.15 0.94 6.28
N GLN A 72 -7.52 1.90 7.15
CA GLN A 72 -6.74 3.13 7.36
C GLN A 72 -5.34 2.80 7.86
N ILE A 73 -5.28 1.83 8.76
CA ILE A 73 -4.07 1.33 9.38
C ILE A 73 -3.11 0.74 8.36
N ILE A 74 -3.60 -0.20 7.53
CA ILE A 74 -2.79 -0.85 6.51
C ILE A 74 -2.28 0.20 5.52
N LEU A 75 -3.15 1.11 5.08
CA LEU A 75 -2.76 2.19 4.17
C LEU A 75 -1.76 3.17 4.81
N ALA A 76 -1.80 3.38 6.14
CA ALA A 76 -0.79 4.19 6.85
C ALA A 76 0.63 3.63 6.68
N THR A 77 0.76 2.31 6.54
CA THR A 77 2.06 1.65 6.35
C THR A 77 2.59 1.73 4.91
N LEU A 78 1.71 2.00 3.93
CA LEU A 78 2.07 2.04 2.51
C LEU A 78 3.28 2.96 2.19
N PRO A 79 3.32 4.24 2.62
CA PRO A 79 4.48 5.09 2.36
C PRO A 79 5.76 4.57 3.04
N VAL A 80 5.65 3.95 4.22
CA VAL A 80 6.80 3.33 4.91
C VAL A 80 7.33 2.14 4.12
N VAL A 81 6.44 1.24 3.68
CA VAL A 81 6.78 0.09 2.84
C VAL A 81 7.52 0.55 1.59
N ILE A 82 6.97 1.52 0.87
CA ILE A 82 7.55 2.05 -0.36
C ILE A 82 8.92 2.69 -0.08
N PHE A 83 9.06 3.48 0.97
CA PHE A 83 10.31 4.17 1.28
C PHE A 83 11.44 3.22 1.72
N PHE A 84 11.11 2.06 2.29
CA PHE A 84 12.08 1.08 2.78
C PHE A 84 12.11 -0.24 1.99
N HIS A 85 11.50 -0.28 0.78
CA HIS A 85 11.26 -1.52 0.02
C HIS A 85 12.51 -2.33 -0.32
N GLU A 86 13.69 -1.71 -0.43
CA GLU A 86 14.94 -2.41 -0.74
C GLU A 86 15.50 -3.22 0.44
N ASN A 87 15.08 -2.92 1.68
CA ASN A 87 15.55 -3.57 2.90
C ASN A 87 14.36 -4.13 3.70
N PRO A 88 13.95 -5.39 3.44
CA PRO A 88 12.80 -6.01 4.10
C PRO A 88 12.88 -6.03 5.63
N VAL A 89 14.08 -6.16 6.20
CA VAL A 89 14.29 -6.14 7.66
C VAL A 89 13.96 -4.76 8.22
N LYS A 90 14.57 -3.70 7.65
CA LYS A 90 14.32 -2.32 8.07
C LYS A 90 12.88 -1.88 7.79
N MET A 91 12.29 -2.36 6.69
CA MET A 91 10.88 -2.15 6.38
C MET A 91 9.99 -2.73 7.48
N ALA A 92 10.23 -3.99 7.86
CA ALA A 92 9.48 -4.63 8.94
C ALA A 92 9.63 -3.89 10.27
N GLU A 93 10.86 -3.55 10.68
CA GLU A 93 11.13 -2.77 11.89
C GLU A 93 10.33 -1.45 11.90
N ASN A 94 10.30 -0.73 10.78
CA ASN A 94 9.59 0.53 10.67
C ASN A 94 8.06 0.36 10.67
N ILE A 95 7.52 -0.70 10.06
CA ILE A 95 6.10 -1.05 10.16
C ILE A 95 5.73 -1.32 11.61
N LEU A 96 6.50 -2.16 12.30
CA LEU A 96 6.25 -2.52 13.71
C LEU A 96 6.35 -1.30 14.62
N LYS A 97 7.36 -0.45 14.41
CA LYS A 97 7.53 0.80 15.18
C LYS A 97 6.34 1.75 14.99
N LEU A 98 5.81 1.86 13.78
CA LEU A 98 4.61 2.65 13.50
C LEU A 98 3.39 2.04 14.21
N GLN A 99 3.22 0.72 14.19
CA GLN A 99 2.05 0.06 14.80
C GLN A 99 2.03 0.11 16.34
N GLN A 100 3.20 0.05 16.99
CA GLN A 100 3.33 0.13 18.46
C GLN A 100 2.68 1.37 19.07
N ILE A 101 2.57 2.45 18.31
CA ILE A 101 2.00 3.72 18.76
C ILE A 101 0.51 3.59 19.08
N PHE A 102 -0.19 2.75 18.34
CA PHE A 102 -1.63 2.90 18.24
C PHE A 102 -2.45 2.06 19.21
N ASN A 103 -1.81 1.21 20.01
CA ASN A 103 -2.44 0.40 21.07
C ASN A 103 -3.81 -0.20 20.63
N TRP A 104 -3.82 -0.88 19.48
CA TRP A 104 -5.04 -1.33 18.80
C TRP A 104 -5.55 -2.68 19.31
N GLN A 105 -6.87 -2.87 19.23
CA GLN A 105 -7.48 -4.21 19.35
C GLN A 105 -7.08 -5.07 18.14
N HIS A 106 -6.83 -6.37 18.33
CA HIS A 106 -6.32 -7.30 17.31
C HIS A 106 -4.91 -6.98 16.78
N GLU A 107 -4.02 -6.52 17.67
CA GLU A 107 -2.63 -6.15 17.35
C GLU A 107 -1.91 -7.20 16.50
N SER A 108 -2.07 -8.50 16.78
CA SER A 108 -1.39 -9.56 16.05
C SER A 108 -1.82 -9.69 14.58
N VAL A 109 -3.11 -9.58 14.29
CA VAL A 109 -3.66 -9.77 12.93
C VAL A 109 -3.29 -8.58 12.04
N ILE A 110 -3.39 -7.37 12.56
CA ILE A 110 -3.04 -6.14 11.84
C ILE A 110 -1.52 -6.07 11.58
N LYS A 111 -0.73 -6.50 12.56
CA LYS A 111 0.72 -6.64 12.45
C LYS A 111 1.08 -7.55 11.29
N ASP A 112 0.59 -8.79 11.33
CA ASP A 112 0.89 -9.78 10.30
C ASP A 112 0.35 -9.32 8.93
N ALA A 113 -0.86 -8.75 8.86
CA ALA A 113 -1.43 -8.17 7.66
C ALA A 113 -0.55 -7.10 6.99
N SER A 114 -0.03 -6.16 7.77
CA SER A 114 0.79 -5.06 7.23
C SER A 114 2.15 -5.58 6.75
N LEU A 115 2.72 -6.57 7.46
CA LEU A 115 3.98 -7.21 7.07
C LEU A 115 3.84 -7.99 5.76
N ILE A 116 2.77 -8.78 5.57
CA ILE A 116 2.60 -9.57 4.34
C ILE A 116 2.32 -8.69 3.12
N ILE A 117 1.50 -7.65 3.29
CA ILE A 117 1.19 -6.70 2.22
C ILE A 117 2.47 -5.92 1.88
N GLY A 118 3.20 -5.46 2.91
CA GLY A 118 4.48 -4.79 2.74
C GLY A 118 5.51 -5.64 2.00
N TYR A 119 5.62 -6.92 2.36
CA TYR A 119 6.52 -7.85 1.68
C TYR A 119 6.14 -8.05 0.21
N ALA A 120 4.85 -8.27 -0.11
CA ALA A 120 4.40 -8.44 -1.49
C ALA A 120 4.65 -7.18 -2.35
N ILE A 121 4.44 -5.99 -1.78
CA ILE A 121 4.78 -4.71 -2.43
C ILE A 121 6.29 -4.62 -2.65
N ALA A 122 7.11 -4.92 -1.64
CA ALA A 122 8.57 -4.87 -1.75
C ALA A 122 9.08 -5.83 -2.83
N GLN A 123 8.58 -7.07 -2.87
CA GLN A 123 8.93 -8.03 -3.93
C GLN A 123 8.52 -7.49 -5.32
N SER A 124 7.38 -6.82 -5.44
CA SER A 124 6.93 -6.21 -6.69
C SER A 124 7.79 -5.02 -7.12
N LEU A 125 8.16 -4.12 -6.20
CA LEU A 125 9.00 -2.95 -6.47
C LEU A 125 10.44 -3.35 -6.85
N ASN A 126 10.96 -4.40 -6.21
CA ASN A 126 12.29 -4.94 -6.50
C ASN A 126 12.33 -5.88 -7.72
N GLU A 127 11.22 -6.09 -8.42
CA GLU A 127 11.08 -7.05 -9.52
C GLU A 127 11.44 -8.51 -9.14
N LYS A 128 11.27 -8.87 -7.87
CA LYS A 128 11.55 -10.21 -7.32
C LYS A 128 10.30 -11.06 -7.13
N LEU A 129 9.11 -10.50 -7.33
CA LEU A 129 7.86 -11.22 -7.16
C LEU A 129 7.77 -12.41 -8.12
N ASN A 130 7.66 -13.61 -7.55
CA ASN A 130 7.33 -14.83 -8.26
C ASN A 130 5.96 -15.34 -7.78
N PRO A 131 4.92 -15.37 -8.63
CA PRO A 131 3.56 -15.74 -8.21
C PRO A 131 3.46 -17.14 -7.60
N ARG A 132 4.33 -18.07 -8.02
CA ARG A 132 4.31 -19.47 -7.54
C ARG A 132 4.92 -19.64 -6.16
N THR A 133 5.85 -18.77 -5.77
CA THR A 133 6.59 -18.87 -4.50
C THR A 133 6.24 -17.75 -3.53
N LEU A 134 5.55 -16.70 -3.97
CA LEU A 134 5.23 -15.52 -3.16
C LEU A 134 4.58 -15.88 -1.83
N ILE A 135 3.58 -16.76 -1.83
CA ILE A 135 2.88 -17.15 -0.59
C ILE A 135 3.83 -17.87 0.36
N SER A 136 4.64 -18.82 -0.12
CA SER A 136 5.63 -19.51 0.73
C SER A 136 6.72 -18.57 1.24
N GLU A 137 7.15 -17.60 0.44
CA GLU A 137 8.12 -16.57 0.82
C GLU A 137 7.55 -15.65 1.90
N ILE A 138 6.29 -15.23 1.77
CA ILE A 138 5.58 -14.42 2.76
C ILE A 138 5.48 -15.14 4.10
N VAL A 139 5.06 -16.42 4.08
CA VAL A 139 4.95 -17.22 5.32
C VAL A 139 6.32 -17.36 5.99
N SER A 140 7.36 -17.69 5.23
CA SER A 140 8.72 -17.79 5.75
C SER A 140 9.23 -16.45 6.31
N PHE A 141 8.91 -15.33 5.66
CA PHE A 141 9.26 -13.99 6.12
C PHE A 141 8.57 -13.64 7.45
N LEU A 142 7.28 -13.96 7.59
CA LEU A 142 6.55 -13.75 8.84
C LEU A 142 7.13 -14.58 10.00
N ASP A 143 7.40 -15.86 9.76
CA ASP A 143 7.98 -16.76 10.77
C ASP A 143 9.29 -16.22 11.33
N GLN A 144 10.12 -15.63 10.48
CA GLN A 144 11.40 -15.04 10.88
C GLN A 144 11.26 -13.68 11.60
N THR A 145 10.20 -12.92 11.30
CA THR A 145 10.08 -11.50 11.67
C THR A 145 9.26 -11.28 12.92
N SER A 146 8.14 -12.00 13.06
CA SER A 146 7.11 -11.62 14.04
C SER A 146 6.56 -12.77 14.88
N ASN A 147 6.99 -14.02 14.62
CA ASN A 147 6.39 -15.25 15.15
C ASN A 147 4.85 -15.18 15.08
N PRO A 148 4.25 -15.44 13.90
CA PRO A 148 2.86 -15.12 13.64
C PRO A 148 1.96 -15.85 14.64
N SER A 149 1.03 -15.09 15.22
CA SER A 149 0.00 -15.62 16.13
C SER A 149 -1.40 -15.51 15.54
N SER A 150 -1.52 -14.93 14.33
CA SER A 150 -2.77 -14.88 13.57
C SER A 150 -2.96 -16.12 12.69
N SER A 151 -4.18 -16.31 12.20
CA SER A 151 -4.52 -17.38 11.24
C SER A 151 -4.28 -16.97 9.77
N ILE A 152 -3.66 -15.80 9.53
CA ILE A 152 -3.38 -15.29 8.18
C ILE A 152 -2.48 -16.23 7.36
N PRO A 153 -1.38 -16.80 7.88
CA PRO A 153 -0.54 -17.71 7.11
C PRO A 153 -1.30 -18.92 6.58
N GLN A 154 -2.15 -19.54 7.41
CA GLN A 154 -2.99 -20.68 7.01
C GLN A 154 -3.97 -20.27 5.91
N GLN A 155 -4.56 -19.08 6.02
CA GLN A 155 -5.48 -18.58 5.01
C GLN A 155 -4.77 -18.28 3.68
N LEU A 156 -3.54 -17.75 3.71
CA LEU A 156 -2.73 -17.57 2.50
C LEU A 156 -2.33 -18.91 1.87
N ILE A 157 -2.01 -19.94 2.67
CA ILE A 157 -1.78 -21.29 2.14
C ILE A 157 -3.04 -21.79 1.42
N LYS A 158 -4.22 -21.59 2.01
CA LYS A 158 -5.51 -21.90 1.34
C LYS A 158 -5.68 -21.13 0.02
N VAL A 159 -5.29 -19.85 -0.04
CA VAL A 159 -5.26 -19.09 -1.30
C VAL A 159 -4.37 -19.76 -2.35
N ASN A 160 -3.19 -20.25 -1.96
CA ASN A 160 -2.28 -20.95 -2.87
C ASN A 160 -2.92 -22.21 -3.46
N ASP A 161 -3.62 -23.00 -2.64
CA ASP A 161 -4.30 -24.22 -3.07
C ASP A 161 -5.45 -23.91 -4.06
N LEU A 162 -6.20 -22.83 -3.81
CA LEU A 162 -7.27 -22.37 -4.71
C LEU A 162 -6.72 -21.87 -6.05
N LEU A 163 -5.55 -21.24 -6.05
CA LEU A 163 -4.87 -20.79 -7.26
C LEU A 163 -4.37 -21.98 -8.10
N GLN A 164 -3.85 -23.03 -7.45
CA GLN A 164 -3.38 -24.24 -8.13
C GLN A 164 -4.51 -25.03 -8.79
N THR A 165 -5.69 -25.03 -8.18
CA THR A 165 -6.88 -25.72 -8.69
C THR A 165 -7.66 -24.90 -9.72
N VAL A 166 -7.21 -23.67 -10.05
CA VAL A 166 -7.90 -22.74 -10.96
C VAL A 166 -9.37 -22.55 -10.57
N THR A 167 -9.61 -22.44 -9.27
CA THR A 167 -10.95 -22.26 -8.71
C THR A 167 -11.56 -20.96 -9.22
N GLY A 168 -12.88 -20.90 -9.46
CA GLY A 168 -13.58 -19.66 -9.84
C GLY A 168 -13.81 -18.70 -8.65
N LEU A 169 -14.02 -17.41 -8.93
CA LEU A 169 -14.14 -16.36 -7.91
C LEU A 169 -15.21 -16.68 -6.85
N GLU A 170 -16.41 -17.10 -7.25
CA GLU A 170 -17.52 -17.39 -6.33
C GLU A 170 -17.18 -18.48 -5.30
N THR A 171 -16.49 -19.53 -5.76
CA THR A 171 -16.05 -20.61 -4.86
C THR A 171 -14.90 -20.14 -3.97
N ALA A 172 -13.93 -19.39 -4.52
CA ALA A 172 -12.85 -18.82 -3.72
C ALA A 172 -13.39 -17.89 -2.63
N GLN A 173 -14.40 -17.06 -2.93
CA GLN A 173 -15.03 -16.19 -1.94
C GLN A 173 -15.63 -17.00 -0.78
N ARG A 174 -16.43 -18.03 -1.07
CA ARG A 174 -17.03 -18.91 -0.05
C ARG A 174 -15.97 -19.60 0.81
N GLU A 175 -14.90 -20.09 0.17
CA GLU A 175 -13.82 -20.82 0.84
C GLU A 175 -12.92 -19.91 1.67
N LEU A 176 -12.75 -18.64 1.27
CA LEU A 176 -11.87 -17.70 1.96
C LEU A 176 -12.56 -16.92 3.09
N THR A 177 -13.84 -17.18 3.34
CA THR A 177 -14.58 -16.61 4.48
C THR A 177 -14.02 -17.07 5.81
N SER A 178 -13.74 -16.12 6.70
CA SER A 178 -13.25 -16.31 8.06
C SER A 178 -14.07 -15.46 9.05
N PRO A 179 -14.22 -15.88 10.32
CA PRO A 179 -14.81 -15.03 11.37
C PRO A 179 -14.11 -13.67 11.49
N GLU A 180 -12.80 -13.63 11.23
CA GLU A 180 -12.02 -12.41 11.15
C GLU A 180 -12.13 -11.81 9.73
N LYS A 181 -12.95 -10.75 9.60
CA LYS A 181 -13.20 -10.06 8.34
C LYS A 181 -11.90 -9.61 7.64
N LEU A 182 -10.93 -9.08 8.38
CA LEU A 182 -9.65 -8.65 7.81
C LEU A 182 -8.92 -9.77 7.08
N ILE A 183 -8.89 -10.96 7.68
CA ILE A 183 -8.25 -12.14 7.08
C ILE A 183 -8.94 -12.52 5.77
N SER A 184 -10.27 -12.47 5.74
CA SER A 184 -11.05 -12.73 4.53
C SER A 184 -10.73 -11.73 3.42
N ASN A 185 -10.69 -10.43 3.77
CA ASN A 185 -10.42 -9.34 2.83
C ASN A 185 -9.01 -9.44 2.23
N ILE A 186 -8.01 -9.70 3.05
CA ILE A 186 -6.63 -9.89 2.59
C ILE A 186 -6.53 -11.11 1.67
N SER A 187 -7.10 -12.23 2.09
CA SER A 187 -7.00 -13.48 1.33
C SER A 187 -7.68 -13.38 -0.02
N LEU A 188 -8.85 -12.74 -0.07
CA LEU A 188 -9.53 -12.45 -1.32
C LEU A 188 -8.72 -11.49 -2.20
N ALA A 189 -8.12 -10.44 -1.63
CA ALA A 189 -7.29 -9.50 -2.37
C ALA A 189 -6.07 -10.19 -3.01
N PHE A 190 -5.38 -11.06 -2.25
CA PHE A 190 -4.26 -11.88 -2.76
C PHE A 190 -4.71 -12.85 -3.85
N TYR A 191 -5.84 -13.54 -3.65
CA TYR A 191 -6.40 -14.45 -4.64
C TYR A 191 -6.77 -13.71 -5.94
N CYS A 192 -7.47 -12.57 -5.85
CA CYS A 192 -7.80 -11.74 -7.01
C CYS A 192 -6.53 -11.30 -7.73
N PHE A 193 -5.56 -10.74 -7.01
CA PHE A 193 -4.29 -10.31 -7.60
C PHE A 193 -3.53 -11.44 -8.29
N LEU A 194 -3.31 -12.57 -7.61
CA LEU A 194 -2.51 -13.66 -8.17
C LEU A 194 -3.22 -14.43 -9.28
N SER A 195 -4.56 -14.51 -9.26
CA SER A 195 -5.35 -15.14 -10.33
C SER A 195 -5.45 -14.26 -11.58
N THR A 196 -5.18 -12.95 -11.48
CA THR A 196 -5.27 -11.99 -12.58
C THR A 196 -4.05 -11.06 -12.62
N LEU A 197 -2.87 -11.65 -12.39
CA LEU A 197 -1.61 -10.95 -12.13
C LEU A 197 -1.31 -9.79 -13.09
N GLU A 198 -1.60 -9.96 -14.38
CA GLU A 198 -1.28 -9.02 -15.46
C GLU A 198 -2.46 -8.11 -15.86
N ASP A 199 -3.61 -8.27 -15.22
CA ASP A 199 -4.84 -7.55 -15.54
C ASP A 199 -5.30 -6.73 -14.33
N PHE A 200 -4.86 -5.47 -14.30
CA PHE A 200 -5.22 -4.54 -13.24
C PHE A 200 -6.74 -4.32 -13.12
N PRO A 201 -7.47 -3.98 -14.22
CA PRO A 201 -8.92 -3.79 -14.15
C PRO A 201 -9.64 -5.01 -13.58
N LEU A 202 -9.30 -6.21 -14.06
CA LEU A 202 -9.95 -7.42 -13.62
C LEU A 202 -9.64 -7.72 -12.14
N THR A 203 -8.40 -7.49 -11.70
CA THR A 203 -8.01 -7.65 -10.29
C THR A 203 -8.91 -6.81 -9.37
N VAL A 204 -9.04 -5.52 -9.69
CA VAL A 204 -9.81 -4.56 -8.86
C VAL A 204 -11.31 -4.85 -8.93
N LEU A 205 -11.85 -5.15 -10.11
CA LEU A 205 -13.28 -5.46 -10.26
C LEU A 205 -13.64 -6.74 -9.49
N ARG A 206 -12.84 -7.80 -9.57
CA ARG A 206 -13.08 -9.05 -8.83
C ARG A 206 -13.00 -8.84 -7.32
N ALA A 207 -12.04 -8.04 -6.85
CA ALA A 207 -11.91 -7.69 -5.43
C ALA A 207 -13.13 -6.92 -4.89
N ASN A 208 -13.79 -6.13 -5.75
CA ASN A 208 -14.95 -5.32 -5.40
C ASN A 208 -16.30 -6.02 -5.63
N GLN A 209 -16.33 -7.19 -6.28
CA GLN A 209 -17.54 -7.94 -6.61
C GLN A 209 -18.12 -8.76 -5.43
N ASN A 210 -17.76 -8.46 -4.18
CA ASN A 210 -18.14 -9.31 -3.05
C ASN A 210 -19.11 -8.65 -2.06
N HIS A 211 -20.40 -8.92 -2.24
CA HIS A 211 -21.47 -8.39 -1.39
C HIS A 211 -21.53 -8.99 0.03
N GLU A 212 -20.84 -10.11 0.29
CA GLU A 212 -20.91 -10.82 1.58
C GLU A 212 -19.82 -10.38 2.58
N PHE A 213 -18.68 -9.84 2.09
CA PHE A 213 -17.65 -9.30 2.97
C PHE A 213 -17.95 -7.87 3.40
N ALA A 214 -17.93 -7.63 4.72
CA ALA A 214 -17.86 -6.28 5.25
C ALA A 214 -16.54 -5.62 4.79
N ASN A 215 -16.59 -4.32 4.46
CA ASN A 215 -15.43 -3.50 4.10
C ASN A 215 -14.78 -3.87 2.74
N GLN A 216 -15.59 -4.01 1.68
CA GLN A 216 -15.16 -4.18 0.28
C GLN A 216 -14.08 -3.18 -0.16
N ASN A 217 -14.15 -1.96 0.37
CA ASN A 217 -13.16 -0.90 0.15
C ASN A 217 -11.75 -1.27 0.57
N VAL A 218 -11.58 -2.06 1.62
CA VAL A 218 -10.27 -2.53 2.07
C VAL A 218 -9.73 -3.60 1.12
N THR A 219 -10.57 -4.58 0.74
CA THR A 219 -10.20 -5.62 -0.23
C THR A 219 -9.79 -5.00 -1.57
N GLY A 220 -10.62 -4.09 -2.08
CA GLY A 220 -10.35 -3.34 -3.32
C GLY A 220 -9.06 -2.55 -3.23
N ALA A 221 -8.84 -1.79 -2.15
CA ALA A 221 -7.63 -1.02 -1.95
C ALA A 221 -6.38 -1.90 -1.91
N ILE A 222 -6.39 -3.01 -1.18
CA ILE A 222 -5.24 -3.94 -1.11
C ILE A 222 -4.97 -4.57 -2.49
N ALA A 223 -5.99 -5.08 -3.16
CA ALA A 223 -5.86 -5.66 -4.49
C ALA A 223 -5.33 -4.65 -5.51
N GLY A 224 -5.83 -3.41 -5.44
CA GLY A 224 -5.36 -2.28 -6.24
C GLY A 224 -3.91 -1.91 -5.96
N ILE A 225 -3.48 -1.90 -4.69
CA ILE A 225 -2.07 -1.68 -4.32
C ILE A 225 -1.19 -2.76 -4.96
N LEU A 226 -1.50 -4.04 -4.74
CA LEU A 226 -0.68 -5.16 -5.22
C LEU A 226 -0.59 -5.15 -6.75
N SER A 227 -1.73 -5.05 -7.43
CA SER A 227 -1.79 -5.03 -8.89
C SER A 227 -1.15 -3.78 -9.48
N GLY A 228 -1.40 -2.61 -8.90
CA GLY A 228 -0.80 -1.34 -9.35
C GLY A 228 0.71 -1.29 -9.13
N THR A 229 1.21 -1.89 -8.06
CA THR A 229 2.66 -2.03 -7.80
C THR A 229 3.31 -2.96 -8.82
N TYR A 230 2.67 -4.09 -9.14
CA TYR A 230 3.20 -5.08 -10.07
C TYR A 230 3.13 -4.60 -11.54
N ASN A 231 1.96 -4.10 -11.97
CA ASN A 231 1.66 -3.74 -13.34
C ASN A 231 1.96 -2.27 -13.70
N SER A 232 2.28 -1.45 -12.70
CA SER A 232 2.48 0.01 -12.80
C SER A 232 1.24 0.81 -13.18
N ILE A 233 1.34 2.13 -13.03
CA ILE A 233 0.30 3.08 -13.45
C ILE A 233 -0.09 2.96 -14.94
N VAL A 234 0.81 2.47 -15.80
CA VAL A 234 0.57 2.33 -17.24
C VAL A 234 -0.52 1.28 -17.54
N SER A 235 -0.69 0.30 -16.65
CA SER A 235 -1.74 -0.73 -16.76
C SER A 235 -3.13 -0.25 -16.35
N ILE A 236 -3.22 0.90 -15.69
CA ILE A 236 -4.47 1.44 -15.18
C ILE A 236 -5.22 2.12 -16.34
N PRO A 237 -6.49 1.77 -16.63
CA PRO A 237 -7.24 2.34 -17.74
C PRO A 237 -7.30 3.87 -17.68
N VAL A 238 -7.03 4.54 -18.80
CA VAL A 238 -6.99 6.01 -18.87
C VAL A 238 -8.31 6.62 -18.40
N ASN A 239 -9.46 6.03 -18.77
CA ASN A 239 -10.78 6.49 -18.34
C ASN A 239 -10.98 6.43 -16.81
N TRP A 240 -10.26 5.57 -16.09
CA TRP A 240 -10.25 5.55 -14.63
C TRP A 240 -9.34 6.65 -14.09
N GLN A 241 -8.16 6.86 -14.68
CA GLN A 241 -7.21 7.90 -14.28
C GLN A 241 -7.77 9.32 -14.40
N ILE A 242 -8.64 9.56 -15.40
CA ILE A 242 -9.25 10.88 -15.63
C ILE A 242 -10.69 10.99 -15.10
N SER A 243 -11.18 9.97 -14.37
CA SER A 243 -12.55 9.96 -13.89
C SER A 243 -12.83 11.14 -12.93
N PRO A 244 -14.06 11.66 -12.86
CA PRO A 244 -14.42 12.73 -11.92
C PRO A 244 -14.08 12.39 -10.46
N SER A 245 -14.18 11.11 -10.09
CA SER A 245 -13.81 10.62 -8.76
C SER A 245 -12.31 10.76 -8.47
N VAL A 246 -11.46 10.76 -9.49
CA VAL A 246 -9.99 10.96 -9.36
C VAL A 246 -9.62 12.44 -9.51
N THR A 247 -10.34 13.18 -10.35
CA THR A 247 -9.98 14.55 -10.76
C THR A 247 -10.64 15.65 -9.94
N ASN A 248 -11.85 15.43 -9.44
CA ASN A 248 -12.69 16.47 -8.83
C ASN A 248 -13.16 16.14 -7.40
N SER A 249 -12.89 14.94 -6.89
CA SER A 249 -13.23 14.54 -5.53
C SER A 249 -12.00 14.65 -4.62
N PRO A 250 -12.17 15.08 -3.36
CA PRO A 250 -11.05 15.11 -2.43
C PRO A 250 -10.50 13.70 -2.20
N VAL A 251 -9.29 13.46 -2.70
CA VAL A 251 -8.58 12.18 -2.57
C VAL A 251 -7.85 12.20 -1.24
N TRP A 252 -8.30 11.41 -0.27
CA TRP A 252 -7.59 11.27 1.00
C TRP A 252 -7.29 12.62 1.69
N GLY A 253 -8.19 13.60 1.54
CA GLY A 253 -8.03 14.95 2.10
C GLY A 253 -7.20 15.92 1.25
N LEU A 254 -6.70 15.49 0.09
CA LEU A 254 -6.12 16.34 -0.95
C LEU A 254 -7.21 16.84 -1.91
N GLU A 255 -6.93 17.89 -2.69
CA GLU A 255 -7.93 18.45 -3.63
C GLU A 255 -8.22 17.50 -4.81
N ASN A 256 -7.21 16.75 -5.25
CA ASN A 256 -7.31 15.79 -6.35
C ASN A 256 -6.12 14.80 -6.31
N PHE A 257 -6.17 13.78 -7.15
CA PHE A 257 -5.12 12.75 -7.18
C PHE A 257 -3.77 13.26 -7.72
N ALA A 258 -3.73 14.34 -8.50
CA ALA A 258 -2.46 14.88 -9.01
C ALA A 258 -1.56 15.38 -7.88
N GLN A 259 -2.13 15.88 -6.77
CA GLN A 259 -1.37 16.21 -5.57
C GLN A 259 -0.73 14.97 -4.93
N MET A 260 -1.45 13.84 -4.91
CA MET A 260 -0.90 12.57 -4.40
C MET A 260 0.25 12.07 -5.27
N LEU A 261 0.14 12.22 -6.60
CA LEU A 261 1.23 11.91 -7.52
C LEU A 261 2.45 12.80 -7.27
N LYS A 262 2.25 14.10 -7.07
CA LYS A 262 3.34 15.04 -6.73
C LYS A 262 4.03 14.66 -5.41
N LEU A 263 3.25 14.32 -4.37
CA LEU A 263 3.80 13.83 -3.10
C LEU A 263 4.59 12.54 -3.30
N THR A 264 4.06 11.62 -4.10
CA THR A 264 4.73 10.36 -4.44
C THR A 264 6.07 10.61 -5.13
N ASP A 265 6.11 11.46 -6.14
CA ASP A 265 7.34 11.82 -6.86
C ASP A 265 8.37 12.47 -5.93
N THR A 266 7.90 13.35 -5.05
CA THR A 266 8.76 14.04 -4.08
C THR A 266 9.33 13.04 -3.05
N MET A 267 8.52 12.11 -2.55
CA MET A 267 8.97 11.06 -1.64
C MET A 267 10.02 10.17 -2.32
N MET A 268 9.81 9.81 -3.59
CA MET A 268 10.77 9.02 -4.35
C MET A 268 12.06 9.79 -4.66
N ALA A 269 11.99 11.09 -4.87
CA ALA A 269 13.17 11.95 -4.98
C ALA A 269 13.98 11.93 -3.68
N VAL A 270 13.33 12.12 -2.53
CA VAL A 270 13.97 12.04 -1.20
C VAL A 270 14.59 10.66 -0.96
N TRP A 271 13.86 9.59 -1.27
CA TRP A 271 14.38 8.21 -1.19
C TRP A 271 15.63 8.02 -2.05
N SER A 272 15.64 8.56 -3.27
CA SER A 272 16.79 8.49 -4.19
C SER A 272 17.98 9.37 -3.79
N GLY A 273 17.89 10.08 -2.66
CA GLY A 273 18.95 10.97 -2.19
C GLY A 273 19.03 12.29 -2.94
N VAL A 274 17.92 12.77 -3.52
CA VAL A 274 17.82 14.15 -4.03
C VAL A 274 17.53 15.08 -2.86
N TYR A 275 18.43 16.03 -2.62
CA TYR A 275 18.29 17.03 -1.57
C TYR A 275 17.65 18.31 -2.14
N ASN A 276 16.81 18.99 -1.35
CA ASN A 276 16.12 20.25 -1.68
C ASN A 276 15.11 20.19 -2.84
N CYS A 277 14.02 19.42 -2.70
CA CYS A 277 12.82 19.60 -3.53
C CYS A 277 11.93 20.75 -3.01
N GLY A 278 12.51 21.88 -2.63
CA GLY A 278 11.78 23.04 -2.10
C GLY A 278 11.17 23.90 -3.20
N ASP A 279 9.84 23.86 -3.32
CA ASP A 279 8.87 24.79 -3.92
C ASP A 279 9.02 25.33 -5.35
N ASN A 280 10.17 25.21 -6.02
CA ASN A 280 10.38 25.81 -7.33
C ASN A 280 10.57 24.78 -8.45
N PHE A 281 9.52 24.00 -8.76
CA PHE A 281 9.49 23.23 -10.02
C PHE A 281 9.58 24.12 -11.27
N GLY A 282 9.36 25.44 -11.15
CA GLY A 282 9.58 26.41 -12.23
C GLY A 282 11.02 26.90 -12.39
N GLU A 283 11.86 26.79 -11.36
CA GLU A 283 13.21 27.42 -11.33
C GLU A 283 14.34 26.37 -11.38
N CYS A 284 14.04 25.10 -11.07
CA CYS A 284 14.99 23.98 -11.16
C CYS A 284 15.46 23.69 -12.61
N VAL A 285 14.83 24.32 -13.61
CA VAL A 285 15.25 24.26 -15.02
C VAL A 285 16.36 25.29 -15.32
N GLU A 286 16.48 26.38 -14.55
CA GLU A 286 17.46 27.45 -14.83
C GLU A 286 18.86 27.18 -14.27
N THR A 287 18.98 26.40 -13.20
CA THR A 287 20.28 25.97 -12.67
C THR A 287 20.41 24.46 -12.76
N GLY A 288 20.98 23.97 -13.86
CA GLY A 288 21.10 22.56 -14.25
C GLY A 288 21.97 21.67 -13.34
N TYR A 289 21.89 21.80 -12.02
CA TYR A 289 22.61 20.97 -11.06
C TYR A 289 21.63 20.29 -10.10
N THR A 290 21.21 19.07 -10.46
CA THR A 290 20.59 18.14 -9.52
C THR A 290 21.72 17.50 -8.70
N VAL A 291 21.77 17.80 -7.39
CA VAL A 291 22.78 17.22 -6.50
C VAL A 291 22.25 15.90 -5.95
N PHE A 292 22.85 14.79 -6.40
CA PHE A 292 22.64 13.46 -5.84
C PHE A 292 23.67 13.24 -4.73
N ALA A 293 23.24 12.95 -3.49
CA ALA A 293 24.24 12.39 -2.56
C ALA A 293 24.37 10.89 -2.78
N ALA A 294 25.60 10.41 -2.69
CA ALA A 294 25.86 9.01 -2.54
C ALA A 294 25.13 8.48 -1.27
N PRO A 295 24.46 7.32 -1.37
CA PRO A 295 23.85 6.68 -0.22
C PRO A 295 24.85 6.59 0.94
N HIS A 296 24.45 7.02 2.14
CA HIS A 296 25.24 7.02 3.38
C HIS A 296 26.37 8.06 3.53
N ILE A 297 26.65 8.92 2.55
CA ILE A 297 27.76 9.90 2.66
C ILE A 297 27.28 11.25 3.22
N ILE A 298 26.10 11.73 2.80
CA ILE A 298 25.56 13.01 3.24
C ILE A 298 24.21 12.75 3.91
N ARG A 299 24.06 13.06 5.19
CA ARG A 299 22.78 13.01 5.90
C ARG A 299 22.42 14.41 6.35
N ARG A 300 21.13 14.75 6.26
CA ARG A 300 20.59 15.95 6.91
C ARG A 300 20.85 15.81 8.42
N ARG A 301 21.52 16.81 9.00
CA ARG A 301 21.67 16.90 10.46
C ARG A 301 20.32 17.13 11.11
#